data_AF-A0A7Y2N7C6-F1
#
_entry.id   AF-A0A7Y2N7C6-F1
#
_cell.length_a   1.000
_cell.length_b   1.000
_cell.length_c   1.000
_cell.angle_alpha   90.00
_cell.angle_beta   90.00
_cell.angle_gamma   90.00
#
_symmetry.space_group_name_H-M   'P 1'
#
loop_
_entity.id
_entity.type
_entity.pdbx_description
1 polymer ?
#
loop_
_entity_poly.entity_id
_entity_poly.type
_entity_poly.pdbx_seq_one_letter_code
_entity_poly.pdbx_strand_id
1 'polypeptide(L)' 'MSDESSRKALHAYVTDGAHDQWHGFAAEQGVSVSAILEALAPTLTVNDERAEYVNVLEVITEARRIDARRRRRRR' A
#
# COMPACT_ATOMS: atom_id res chain seq x y z
N MET A 1 -21.62 -14.38 8.34
CA MET A 1 -21.18 -14.77 6.99
C MET A 1 -20.23 -13.69 6.51
N SER A 2 -18.97 -14.07 6.31
CA SER A 2 -17.81 -13.19 6.12
C SER A 2 -17.89 -12.44 4.80
N ASP A 3 -17.83 -11.11 4.83
CA ASP A 3 -17.70 -10.23 3.67
C ASP A 3 -16.27 -10.31 3.10
N GLU A 4 -15.87 -11.51 2.65
CA GLU A 4 -14.46 -11.85 2.36
C GLU A 4 -14.11 -11.90 0.87
N SER A 5 -14.99 -11.49 -0.06
CA SER A 5 -14.75 -11.79 -1.49
C SER A 5 -15.22 -10.75 -2.51
N SER A 6 -14.80 -9.49 -2.35
CA SER A 6 -14.44 -8.73 -3.56
C SER A 6 -13.14 -7.97 -3.30
N ARG A 7 -12.09 -8.35 -4.04
CA ARG A 7 -10.87 -7.57 -4.12
C ARG A 7 -11.25 -6.25 -4.79
N LYS A 8 -11.61 -5.23 -4.01
CA LYS A 8 -11.92 -3.90 -4.57
C LYS A 8 -10.64 -3.38 -5.21
N ALA A 9 -10.68 -3.21 -6.53
CA ALA A 9 -9.60 -2.57 -7.25
C ALA A 9 -9.52 -1.11 -6.78
N LEU A 10 -8.32 -0.65 -6.43
CA LEU A 10 -8.10 0.75 -6.15
C LEU A 10 -7.93 1.46 -7.48
N HIS A 11 -8.86 2.36 -7.79
CA HIS A 11 -8.79 3.22 -8.96
C HIS A 11 -8.45 4.64 -8.51
N ALA A 12 -7.43 5.23 -9.12
CA ALA A 12 -7.02 6.61 -8.88
C ALA A 12 -6.58 7.23 -10.21
N TYR A 13 -6.92 8.50 -10.40
CA TYR A 13 -6.37 9.31 -11.48
C TYR A 13 -5.05 9.89 -11.01
N VAL A 14 -3.97 9.52 -11.68
CA VAL A 14 -2.61 10.02 -11.45
C VAL A 14 -1.98 10.33 -12.80
N THR A 15 -0.95 11.17 -12.81
CA THR A 15 -0.15 11.37 -14.02
C THR A 15 0.65 10.11 -14.35
N ASP A 16 0.98 9.90 -15.62
CA ASP A 16 1.79 8.74 -16.05
C ASP A 16 3.12 8.68 -15.29
N GLY A 17 3.80 9.82 -15.13
CA GLY A 17 5.05 9.88 -14.37
C GLY A 17 4.89 9.50 -12.90
N ALA A 18 3.76 9.86 -12.27
CA ALA A 18 3.48 9.43 -10.89
C ALA A 18 3.19 7.93 -10.83
N HIS A 19 2.42 7.40 -11.79
CA HIS A 19 2.18 5.96 -11.91
C HIS A 19 3.51 5.19 -11.99
N ASP A 20 4.38 5.57 -12.92
CA ASP A 20 5.66 4.89 -13.15
C ASP A 20 6.58 4.97 -11.93
N GLN A 21 6.67 6.12 -11.27
CA GLN A 21 7.51 6.28 -10.07
C GLN A 21 7.03 5.41 -8.90
N TRP A 22 5.71 5.39 -8.64
CA TRP A 22 5.15 4.57 -7.56
C TRP A 22 5.34 3.08 -7.83
N HIS A 23 5.10 2.65 -9.07
CA HIS A 23 5.27 1.26 -9.47
C HIS A 23 6.76 0.85 -9.51
N GLY A 24 7.65 1.72 -9.97
CA GLY A 24 9.09 1.51 -9.96
C GLY A 24 9.64 1.34 -8.54
N PHE A 25 9.30 2.27 -7.64
CA PHE A 25 9.67 2.19 -6.24
C PHE A 25 9.17 0.89 -5.58
N ALA A 26 7.90 0.53 -5.80
CA ALA A 26 7.34 -0.69 -5.24
C ALA A 26 8.08 -1.95 -5.74
N ALA A 27 8.43 -1.98 -7.03
CA ALA A 27 9.20 -3.05 -7.64
C ALA A 27 10.60 -3.17 -7.04
N GLU A 28 11.32 -2.06 -6.87
CA GLU A 28 12.65 -2.02 -6.22
C GLU A 28 12.61 -2.59 -4.80
N GLN A 29 11.54 -2.32 -4.06
CA GLN A 29 11.39 -2.81 -2.67
C GLN A 29 10.81 -4.22 -2.56
N GLY A 30 10.38 -4.81 -3.69
CA GLY A 30 9.78 -6.14 -3.78
C GLY A 30 8.37 -6.23 -3.18
N VAL A 31 7.59 -5.16 -3.28
CA VAL A 31 6.21 -5.05 -2.76
C VAL A 31 5.25 -4.55 -3.83
N SER A 32 3.94 -4.67 -3.60
CA SER A 32 2.93 -4.07 -4.45
C SER A 32 2.58 -2.65 -4.01
N VAL A 33 2.27 -1.77 -4.96
CA VAL A 33 1.78 -0.40 -4.70
C VAL A 33 0.57 -0.41 -3.76
N SER A 34 -0.36 -1.35 -3.99
CA SER A 34 -1.54 -1.51 -3.13
C SER A 34 -1.24 -1.93 -1.69
N ALA A 35 -0.08 -2.55 -1.41
CA ALA A 35 0.33 -2.88 -0.05
C ALA A 35 0.98 -1.67 0.64
N ILE A 36 1.73 -0.85 -0.11
CA ILE A 36 2.25 0.44 0.37
C ILE A 36 1.09 1.34 0.79
N LEU A 37 0.06 1.47 -0.06
CA LEU A 37 -1.11 2.30 0.24
C LEU A 37 -1.92 1.79 1.45
N GLU A 38 -2.06 0.47 1.61
CA GLU A 38 -2.70 -0.12 2.80
C GLU A 38 -1.86 0.13 4.07
N ALA A 39 -0.53 0.09 3.98
CA ALA A 39 0.37 0.39 5.09
C ALA A 39 0.37 1.88 5.47
N LEU A 40 0.17 2.79 4.51
CA LEU A 40 0.04 4.23 4.74
C LEU A 40 -1.34 4.63 5.27
N ALA A 41 -2.39 3.83 5.06
CA ALA A 41 -3.75 4.21 5.42
C ALA A 41 -3.92 4.73 6.86
N PRO A 42 -3.30 4.13 7.91
CA PRO A 42 -3.42 4.63 9.28
C PRO A 42 -2.85 6.05 9.47
N THR A 43 -1.78 6.40 8.75
CA THR A 43 -1.16 7.74 8.84
C THR A 43 -1.94 8.77 8.05
N LEU A 44 -2.66 8.36 7.00
CA LEU A 44 -3.49 9.23 6.16
C LEU A 44 -4.88 9.53 6.78
N THR A 45 -5.34 8.71 7.73
CA THR A 45 -6.67 8.88 8.36
C THR A 45 -6.73 9.97 9.43
N VAL A 46 -5.58 10.52 9.84
CA VAL A 46 -5.55 11.59 10.83
C VAL A 46 -5.56 12.92 10.09
N ASN A 47 -6.66 13.69 10.21
CA ASN A 47 -6.74 15.11 9.83
C ASN A 47 -5.82 15.99 10.72
N ASP A 48 -4.67 15.47 11.14
CA ASP A 48 -3.68 16.24 11.87
C ASP A 48 -2.81 16.95 10.85
N GLU A 49 -2.89 18.28 10.84
CA GLU A 49 -2.06 19.15 9.99
C GLU A 49 -0.55 18.97 10.29
N ARG A 50 -0.21 18.20 11.33
CA ARG A 50 1.10 17.65 11.59
C ARG A 50 1.19 16.24 11.01
N ALA A 51 1.37 16.15 9.69
CA ALA A 51 1.80 14.90 9.08
C ALA A 51 3.10 14.45 9.76
N GLU A 52 2.99 13.50 10.69
CA GLU A 52 4.11 12.91 11.39
C GLU A 52 5.03 12.28 10.33
N TYR A 53 6.35 12.41 10.50
CA TYR A 53 7.31 11.91 9.52
C TYR A 53 7.04 10.42 9.25
N VAL A 54 6.63 10.12 8.01
CA VAL A 54 6.40 8.74 7.59
C VAL A 54 7.74 8.02 7.55
N ASN A 55 7.91 7.04 8.44
CA ASN A 55 9.06 6.16 8.39
C ASN A 55 8.91 5.19 7.21
N VAL A 56 9.59 5.49 6.11
CA VAL A 56 9.53 4.69 4.87
C VAL A 56 9.91 3.22 5.10
N LEU A 57 10.86 2.93 6.00
CA LEU A 57 11.27 1.55 6.29
C LEU A 57 10.18 0.75 7.02
N GLU A 58 9.43 1.41 7.90
CA GLU A 58 8.28 0.81 8.57
C GLU A 58 7.17 0.50 7.56
N VAL A 59 6.86 1.45 6.68
CA VAL A 59 5.89 1.27 5.60
C VAL A 59 6.26 0.09 4.70
N ILE A 60 7.53 -0.03 4.29
CA ILE A 60 8.00 -1.16 3.47
C ILE A 60 7.84 -2.48 4.23
N THR A 61 8.16 -2.50 5.53
CA THR A 61 8.05 -3.69 6.37
C THR A 61 6.60 -4.17 6.46
N GLU A 62 5.66 -3.26 6.71
CA GLU A 62 4.23 -3.59 6.75
C GLU A 62 3.69 -3.99 5.39
N ALA A 63 4.09 -3.31 4.31
CA ALA A 63 3.72 -3.67 2.94
C ALA A 63 4.15 -5.11 2.60
N ARG A 64 5.36 -5.52 3.00
CA ARG A 64 5.83 -6.91 2.82
C ARG A 64 4.98 -7.91 3.58
N ARG A 65 4.57 -7.61 4.82
CA ARG A 65 3.68 -8.46 5.63
C ARG A 65 2.31 -8.61 4.97
N ILE A 66 1.75 -7.51 4.48
CA ILE A 66 0.47 -7.48 3.77
C ILE A 66 0.52 -8.38 2.53
N ASP A 67 1.56 -8.24 1.70
CA ASP A 67 1.70 -9.07 0.49
C ASP A 67 1.97 -10.55 0.81
N ALA A 68 2.75 -10.85 1.85
CA ALA A 68 2.93 -12.22 2.31
C ALA A 68 1.59 -12.84 2.77
N ARG A 69 0.77 -12.11 3.53
CA ARG A 69 -0.57 -12.52 3.95
C ARG A 69 -1.47 -12.78 2.74
N ARG A 70 -1.49 -11.86 1.75
CA ARG A 70 -2.26 -12.00 0.51
C ARG A 70 -1.82 -13.21 -0.32
N ARG A 71 -0.52 -13.50 -0.39
CA ARG A 71 0.02 -14.69 -1.08
C ARG A 71 -0.37 -15.98 -0.37
N ARG A 72 -0.36 -16.01 0.96
CA ARG A 72 -0.81 -17.18 1.74
C ARG A 72 -2.29 -17.47 1.53
N ARG A 73 -3.15 -16.45 1.48
CA ARG A 73 -4.59 -16.61 1.19
C ARG A 73 -4.90 -17.10 -0.22
N ARG A 74 -3.97 -16.92 -1.16
CA ARG A 74 -4.12 -17.33 -2.57
C ARG A 74 -3.61 -18.76 -2.84
N ARG A 75 -2.92 -19.36 -1.88
CA ARG A 75 -2.51 -20.77 -1.93
C ARG A 75 -3.55 -21.61 -1.21
#